data_AF-A0A176RSU0-F1
#
_entry.id   AF-A0A176RSU0-F1
#
_cell.length_a   1.000
_cell.length_b   1.000
_cell.length_c   1.000
_cell.angle_alpha   90.00
_cell.angle_beta   90.00
_cell.angle_gamma   90.00
#
_symmetry.space_group_name_H-M   'P 1'
#
loop_
_entity.id
_entity.type
_entity.pdbx_description
1 polymer ?
#
loop_
_entity_poly.entity_id
_entity_poly.type
_entity_poly.pdbx_seq_one_letter_code
_entity_poly.pdbx_strand_id
1 'polypeptide(L)'
;MFIAEEVREWMAKLGFRSFNEMIGRSDKLDMRRAISHWKAKGLDFSRILYKPDVGSEVAVYNQEKQEHGLEKALDQELIKQAKPALEQRQPVKIEIPVFNYNRTFGAMLSGEIAKRYGHLGLPEDTIYIKATGCAGQSFGAFIAHGVTIELIGEANDYVGKGLSGGRLVIYPPEDCPIIAEENIIVGNTVLYGAISGECYFRGVAGERFAVRNSGAIAIVEGVGDHGCEYMTGGVVIVLGSTGRNFAAGMSGGIAYVLDESGDFEQRCNLSMVELEAIVEEDEALENIYHQSGDLETHGRVDVRHDMLNHDALLLKTLIEKHRHYTNSSRAREILNNWMDYLPRFVKVMPVDYRRALQEMRNSKIQAHIN
;
A
#
# COMPACT_ATOMS: atom_id res chain seq x y z
N MET A 1 -10.62 -39.55 -1.36
CA MET A 1 -9.89 -40.55 -0.53
C MET A 1 -9.22 -41.65 -1.36
N PHE A 2 -9.01 -41.48 -2.68
CA PHE A 2 -8.41 -42.54 -3.53
C PHE A 2 -6.90 -42.37 -3.71
N ILE A 3 -6.41 -41.13 -3.87
CA ILE A 3 -4.98 -40.86 -4.09
C ILE A 3 -4.11 -41.27 -2.89
N ALA A 4 -4.56 -41.02 -1.66
CA ALA A 4 -3.78 -41.39 -0.48
C ALA A 4 -3.65 -42.91 -0.29
N GLU A 5 -4.69 -43.69 -0.65
CA GLU A 5 -4.61 -45.16 -0.62
C GLU A 5 -3.70 -45.68 -1.71
N GLU A 6 -3.84 -45.18 -2.93
CA GLU A 6 -2.97 -45.55 -4.05
C GLU A 6 -1.49 -45.27 -3.72
N VAL A 7 -1.19 -44.12 -3.12
CA VAL A 7 0.17 -43.80 -2.66
C VAL A 7 0.66 -44.80 -1.61
N ARG A 8 -0.18 -45.22 -0.66
CA ARG A 8 0.19 -46.26 0.34
C ARG A 8 0.45 -47.61 -0.32
N GLU A 9 -0.34 -48.01 -1.31
CA GLU A 9 -0.11 -49.23 -2.06
C GLU A 9 1.25 -49.20 -2.78
N TRP A 10 1.60 -48.07 -3.40
CA TRP A 10 2.92 -47.88 -4.02
C TRP A 10 4.05 -47.84 -3.00
N MET A 11 3.86 -47.18 -1.86
CA MET A 11 4.81 -47.20 -0.73
C MET A 11 5.11 -48.64 -0.32
N ALA A 12 4.07 -49.45 -0.10
CA ALA A 12 4.21 -50.85 0.28
C ALA A 12 4.93 -51.67 -0.79
N LYS A 13 4.59 -51.50 -2.08
CA LYS A 13 5.25 -52.17 -3.21
C LYS A 13 6.74 -51.82 -3.33
N LEU A 14 7.11 -50.58 -3.01
CA LEU A 14 8.49 -50.09 -3.06
C LEU A 14 9.29 -50.36 -1.77
N GLY A 15 8.63 -50.88 -0.72
CA GLY A 15 9.22 -51.25 0.56
C GLY A 15 9.32 -50.13 1.58
N PHE A 16 8.54 -49.05 1.42
CA PHE A 16 8.51 -47.91 2.31
C PHE A 16 7.35 -47.97 3.30
N ARG A 17 7.60 -47.59 4.54
CA ARG A 17 6.60 -47.57 5.62
C ARG A 17 6.03 -46.18 5.85
N SER A 18 6.82 -45.15 5.54
CA SER A 18 6.43 -43.74 5.64
C SER A 18 6.76 -42.97 4.38
N PHE A 19 6.03 -41.89 4.14
CA PHE A 19 6.26 -41.05 2.96
C PHE A 19 7.65 -40.39 2.99
N ASN A 20 8.15 -40.06 4.19
CA ASN A 20 9.48 -39.47 4.36
C ASN A 20 10.61 -40.37 3.87
N GLU A 21 10.46 -41.70 3.97
CA GLU A 21 11.45 -42.65 3.45
C GLU A 21 11.55 -42.64 1.92
N MET A 22 10.50 -42.17 1.22
CA MET A 22 10.48 -42.04 -0.25
C MET A 22 11.13 -40.75 -0.76
N ILE A 23 11.14 -39.68 0.05
CA ILE A 23 11.62 -38.37 -0.38
C ILE A 23 13.10 -38.48 -0.76
N GLY A 24 13.46 -38.00 -1.96
CA GLY A 24 14.83 -38.03 -2.47
C GLY A 24 15.34 -39.41 -2.94
N ARG A 25 14.50 -40.45 -2.98
CA ARG A 25 14.88 -41.81 -3.45
C ARG A 25 14.86 -41.95 -4.98
N SER A 26 15.66 -41.14 -5.68
CA SER A 26 15.82 -41.26 -7.14
C SER A 26 16.32 -42.64 -7.58
N ASP A 27 17.01 -43.36 -6.69
CA ASP A 27 17.46 -44.75 -6.87
C ASP A 27 16.31 -45.77 -7.04
N LYS A 28 15.07 -45.40 -6.70
CA LYS A 28 13.88 -46.24 -6.89
C LYS A 28 13.11 -45.99 -8.19
N LEU A 29 13.58 -45.07 -9.03
CA LEU A 29 12.95 -44.74 -10.31
C LEU A 29 13.50 -45.64 -11.43
N ASP A 30 12.62 -46.39 -12.11
CA ASP A 30 13.00 -47.15 -13.32
C ASP A 30 12.74 -46.32 -14.59
N MET A 31 13.84 -45.80 -15.15
CA MET A 31 13.79 -44.90 -16.31
C MET A 31 14.04 -45.62 -17.65
N ARG A 32 14.27 -46.95 -17.64
CA ARG A 32 14.66 -47.71 -18.83
C ARG A 32 13.66 -47.55 -19.98
N ARG A 33 12.36 -47.60 -19.66
CA ARG A 33 11.26 -47.43 -20.64
C ARG A 33 11.18 -46.02 -21.23
N ALA A 34 11.52 -44.99 -20.45
CA ALA A 34 11.52 -43.61 -20.91
C ALA A 34 12.73 -43.32 -21.82
N ILE A 35 13.91 -43.83 -21.45
CA ILE A 35 15.16 -43.68 -22.22
C ILE A 35 15.11 -44.47 -23.54
N SER A 36 14.49 -45.66 -23.55
CA SER A 36 14.34 -46.49 -24.75
C SER A 36 13.31 -45.96 -25.76
N HIS A 37 12.56 -44.91 -25.42
CA HIS A 37 11.52 -44.36 -26.28
C HIS A 37 12.14 -43.56 -27.43
N TRP A 38 11.70 -43.77 -28.67
CA TRP A 38 12.32 -43.17 -29.86
C TRP A 38 12.28 -41.63 -29.87
N LYS A 39 11.26 -41.01 -29.24
CA LYS A 39 11.19 -39.54 -29.07
C LYS A 39 12.09 -38.98 -27.96
N ALA A 40 12.59 -39.83 -27.06
CA ALA A 40 13.47 -39.42 -25.96
C ALA A 40 14.96 -39.54 -26.33
N LYS A 41 15.25 -39.94 -27.58
CA LYS A 41 16.61 -40.12 -28.09
C LYS A 41 17.34 -38.76 -28.09
N GLY A 42 18.34 -38.63 -27.22
CA GLY A 42 19.13 -37.40 -27.05
C GLY A 42 18.82 -36.59 -25.78
N LEU A 43 17.86 -37.00 -24.95
CA LEU A 43 17.62 -36.38 -23.64
C LEU A 43 18.58 -36.94 -22.58
N ASP A 44 19.26 -36.05 -21.85
CA ASP A 44 20.08 -36.39 -20.69
C ASP A 44 19.38 -35.97 -19.39
N PHE A 45 18.98 -36.95 -18.58
CA PHE A 45 18.33 -36.74 -17.29
C PHE A 45 19.29 -36.84 -16.10
N SER A 46 20.60 -36.99 -16.34
CA SER A 46 21.63 -37.15 -15.31
C SER A 46 21.53 -36.06 -14.24
N ARG A 47 21.29 -34.80 -14.64
CA ARG A 47 21.16 -33.65 -13.73
C ARG A 47 19.91 -33.68 -12.85
N ILE A 48 18.83 -34.33 -13.29
CA ILE A 48 17.56 -34.42 -12.55
C ILE A 48 17.58 -35.60 -11.58
N LEU A 49 18.21 -36.71 -11.96
CA LEU A 49 18.26 -37.94 -11.17
C LEU A 49 19.48 -38.02 -10.27
N TYR A 50 20.43 -37.09 -10.41
CA TYR A 50 21.61 -37.00 -9.59
C TYR A 50 21.23 -36.95 -8.11
N LYS A 51 21.76 -37.91 -7.36
CA LYS A 51 21.66 -37.94 -5.91
C LYS A 51 23.05 -37.62 -5.36
N PRO A 52 23.22 -36.51 -4.62
CA PRO A 52 24.47 -36.22 -3.93
C PRO A 52 24.83 -37.37 -2.98
N ASP A 53 26.12 -37.75 -2.98
CA ASP A 53 26.65 -38.67 -1.98
C ASP A 53 26.92 -37.88 -0.69
N VAL A 54 26.06 -38.07 0.30
CA VAL A 54 26.08 -37.35 1.58
C VAL A 54 26.02 -38.35 2.72
N GLY A 55 26.70 -38.03 3.81
CA GLY A 55 26.72 -38.89 5.00
C GLY A 55 25.34 -39.02 5.66
N SER A 56 25.21 -39.99 6.56
CA SER A 56 23.96 -40.31 7.28
C SER A 56 23.43 -39.16 8.15
N GLU A 57 24.28 -38.20 8.46
CA GLU A 57 23.99 -36.98 9.22
C GLU A 57 23.20 -35.93 8.41
N VAL A 58 23.18 -36.03 7.08
CA VAL A 58 22.45 -35.08 6.22
C VAL A 58 21.02 -35.56 6.02
N ALA A 59 20.05 -34.78 6.50
CA ALA A 59 18.64 -35.10 6.35
C ALA A 59 18.22 -35.07 4.86
N VAL A 60 17.52 -36.11 4.42
CA VAL A 60 17.01 -36.24 3.02
C VAL A 60 15.59 -35.70 2.83
N TYR A 61 14.96 -35.26 3.91
CA TYR A 61 13.66 -34.61 3.94
C TYR A 61 13.65 -33.53 5.02
N ASN A 62 12.64 -32.64 4.99
CA ASN A 62 12.54 -31.55 5.96
C ASN A 62 12.38 -32.09 7.39
N GLN A 63 13.38 -31.84 8.24
CA GLN A 63 13.36 -32.17 9.67
C GLN A 63 13.46 -30.94 10.57
N GLU A 64 13.70 -29.78 9.98
CA GLU A 64 13.96 -28.54 10.70
C GLU A 64 12.94 -27.46 10.31
N LYS A 65 12.59 -26.63 11.29
CA LYS A 65 11.81 -25.43 11.07
C LYS A 65 12.75 -24.27 10.75
N GLN A 66 12.26 -23.33 9.95
CA GLN A 66 13.00 -22.11 9.67
C GLN A 66 12.95 -21.17 10.88
N GLU A 67 14.12 -20.72 11.34
CA GLU A 67 14.23 -19.65 12.33
C GLU A 67 14.34 -18.32 11.60
N HIS A 68 13.36 -17.44 11.84
CA HIS A 68 13.24 -16.17 11.11
C HIS A 68 13.77 -14.98 11.92
N GLY A 69 14.09 -15.15 13.21
CA GLY A 69 14.61 -14.07 14.04
C GLY A 69 13.57 -12.99 14.38
N LEU A 70 12.27 -13.34 14.32
CA LEU A 70 11.16 -12.39 14.53
C LEU A 70 11.06 -11.89 15.97
N GLU A 71 11.69 -12.58 16.92
CA GLU A 71 11.84 -12.14 18.30
C GLU A 71 12.68 -10.86 18.44
N LYS A 72 13.51 -10.54 17.43
CA LYS A 72 14.33 -9.32 17.40
C LYS A 72 13.67 -8.16 16.66
N ALA A 73 12.49 -8.37 16.08
CA ALA A 73 11.77 -7.33 15.36
C ALA A 73 11.30 -6.23 16.32
N LEU A 74 11.42 -4.97 15.90
CA LEU A 74 11.03 -3.82 16.73
C LEU A 74 9.52 -3.85 17.09
N ASP A 75 8.71 -4.48 16.24
CA ASP A 75 7.29 -4.71 16.50
C ASP A 75 6.99 -5.49 17.79
N GLN A 76 7.92 -6.31 18.30
CA GLN A 76 7.72 -6.97 19.60
C GLN A 76 7.53 -5.93 20.71
N GLU A 77 8.29 -4.84 20.66
CA GLU A 77 8.15 -3.74 21.60
C GLU A 77 6.86 -2.94 21.34
N LEU A 78 6.48 -2.74 20.07
CA LEU A 78 5.20 -2.10 19.73
C LEU A 78 4.01 -2.90 20.29
N ILE A 79 3.98 -4.22 20.10
CA ILE A 79 2.91 -5.10 20.58
C ILE A 79 2.84 -5.07 22.10
N LYS A 80 3.99 -5.09 22.77
CA LYS A 80 4.07 -5.00 24.23
C LYS A 80 3.49 -3.69 24.76
N GLN A 81 3.87 -2.56 24.17
CA GLN A 81 3.35 -1.25 24.58
C GLN A 81 1.88 -1.05 24.18
N ALA A 82 1.44 -1.64 23.06
CA ALA A 82 0.07 -1.57 22.57
C ALA A 82 -0.89 -2.54 23.28
N LYS A 83 -0.43 -3.32 24.26
CA LYS A 83 -1.25 -4.31 24.97
C LYS A 83 -2.58 -3.73 25.51
N PRO A 84 -2.63 -2.53 26.13
CA PRO A 84 -3.90 -1.94 26.57
C PRO A 84 -4.88 -1.69 25.42
N ALA A 85 -4.39 -1.23 24.26
CA ALA A 85 -5.21 -1.06 23.06
C ALA A 85 -5.70 -2.40 22.50
N LEU A 86 -4.83 -3.41 22.44
CA LEU A 86 -5.14 -4.74 21.89
C LEU A 86 -6.11 -5.55 22.75
N GLU A 87 -6.15 -5.33 24.06
CA GLU A 87 -6.99 -6.09 24.99
C GLU A 87 -8.25 -5.32 25.40
N GLN A 88 -8.13 -4.00 25.58
CA GLN A 88 -9.17 -3.18 26.19
C GLN A 88 -9.64 -2.02 25.28
N ARG A 89 -9.09 -1.91 24.06
CA ARG A 89 -9.37 -0.81 23.11
C ARG A 89 -9.11 0.58 23.69
N GLN A 90 -8.18 0.67 24.63
CA GLN A 90 -7.78 1.94 25.24
C GLN A 90 -6.79 2.67 24.31
N PRO A 91 -6.94 3.98 24.11
CA PRO A 91 -5.97 4.77 23.37
C PRO A 91 -4.57 4.68 24.00
N VAL A 92 -3.55 4.46 23.18
CA VAL A 92 -2.14 4.41 23.59
C VAL A 92 -1.29 5.27 22.66
N LYS A 93 -0.28 5.93 23.24
CA LYS A 93 0.74 6.67 22.50
C LYS A 93 2.11 6.04 22.75
N ILE A 94 2.84 5.75 21.68
CA ILE A 94 4.14 5.09 21.70
C ILE A 94 5.15 6.03 21.05
N GLU A 95 6.28 6.30 21.70
CA GLU A 95 7.38 7.07 21.13
C GLU A 95 8.60 6.16 21.00
N ILE A 96 9.18 6.07 19.79
CA ILE A 96 10.20 5.05 19.51
C ILE A 96 11.18 5.49 18.41
N PRO A 97 12.50 5.30 18.58
CA PRO A 97 13.45 5.52 17.50
C PRO A 97 13.34 4.41 16.45
N VAL A 98 13.53 4.77 15.18
CA VAL A 98 13.56 3.83 14.06
C VAL A 98 14.82 4.03 13.21
N PHE A 99 15.41 2.92 12.78
CA PHE A 99 16.61 2.88 11.96
C PHE A 99 16.39 2.04 10.69
N ASN A 100 17.25 2.19 9.70
CA ASN A 100 17.05 1.60 8.36
C ASN A 100 17.02 0.06 8.37
N TYR A 101 17.58 -0.57 9.40
CA TYR A 101 17.52 -2.02 9.58
C TYR A 101 16.19 -2.49 10.21
N ASN A 102 15.40 -1.60 10.79
CA ASN A 102 14.05 -1.87 11.26
C ASN A 102 13.08 -1.89 10.06
N ARG A 103 12.97 -3.07 9.44
CA ARG A 103 12.10 -3.32 8.28
C ARG A 103 10.71 -3.76 8.73
N THR A 104 9.70 -3.55 7.88
CA THR A 104 8.31 -4.00 8.13
C THR A 104 7.71 -3.48 9.44
N PHE A 105 8.14 -2.30 9.89
CA PHE A 105 7.69 -1.69 11.14
C PHE A 105 6.16 -1.52 11.17
N GLY A 106 5.54 -2.02 12.23
CA GLY A 106 4.10 -2.01 12.50
C GLY A 106 3.31 -3.17 11.89
N ALA A 107 3.91 -3.99 11.02
CA ALA A 107 3.20 -5.07 10.34
C ALA A 107 2.75 -6.20 11.28
N MET A 108 3.58 -6.58 12.26
CA MET A 108 3.19 -7.62 13.22
C MET A 108 2.15 -7.09 14.21
N LEU A 109 2.27 -5.82 14.64
CA LEU A 109 1.25 -5.15 15.44
C LEU A 109 -0.10 -5.15 14.70
N SER A 110 -0.09 -4.77 13.42
CA SER A 110 -1.28 -4.82 12.58
C SER A 110 -1.86 -6.23 12.46
N GLY A 111 -0.99 -7.24 12.35
CA GLY A 111 -1.39 -8.65 12.38
C GLY A 111 -2.13 -9.04 13.67
N GLU A 112 -1.70 -8.55 14.83
CA GLU A 112 -2.40 -8.78 16.10
C GLU A 112 -3.78 -8.12 16.13
N ILE A 113 -3.91 -6.90 15.58
CA ILE A 113 -5.20 -6.21 15.45
C ILE A 113 -6.13 -6.99 14.52
N ALA A 114 -5.64 -7.38 13.35
CA ALA A 114 -6.41 -8.12 12.36
C ALA A 114 -6.90 -9.48 12.88
N LYS A 115 -6.07 -10.21 13.65
CA LYS A 115 -6.47 -11.47 14.30
C LYS A 115 -7.62 -11.28 15.29
N ARG A 116 -7.65 -10.15 16.00
CA ARG A 116 -8.63 -9.87 17.07
C ARG A 116 -9.90 -9.22 16.55
N TYR A 117 -9.79 -8.32 15.58
CA TYR A 117 -10.88 -7.42 15.18
C TYR A 117 -11.18 -7.46 13.67
N GLY A 118 -10.45 -8.26 12.89
CA GLY A 118 -10.61 -8.35 11.45
C GLY A 118 -10.35 -7.01 10.76
N HIS A 119 -11.00 -6.79 9.61
CA HIS A 119 -10.81 -5.57 8.82
C HIS A 119 -11.37 -4.31 9.47
N LEU A 120 -12.36 -4.43 10.36
CA LEU A 120 -12.90 -3.27 11.11
C LEU A 120 -11.83 -2.63 11.99
N GLY A 121 -10.86 -3.41 12.46
CA GLY A 121 -9.75 -2.92 13.27
C GLY A 121 -10.20 -2.29 14.59
N LEU A 122 -9.47 -1.27 15.01
CA LEU A 122 -9.75 -0.46 16.19
C LEU A 122 -10.40 0.87 15.79
N PRO A 123 -11.05 1.59 16.73
CA PRO A 123 -11.39 2.99 16.53
C PRO A 123 -10.17 3.81 16.10
N GLU A 124 -10.41 4.89 15.37
CA GLU A 124 -9.36 5.78 14.87
C GLU A 124 -8.46 6.29 16.00
N ASP A 125 -7.16 6.39 15.72
CA ASP A 125 -6.13 6.86 16.68
C ASP A 125 -6.07 6.09 18.01
N THR A 126 -6.63 4.88 18.10
CA THR A 126 -6.47 4.03 19.30
C THR A 126 -5.00 3.68 19.55
N ILE A 127 -4.20 3.50 18.52
CA ILE A 127 -2.74 3.34 18.67
C ILE A 127 -2.05 4.42 17.86
N TYR A 128 -1.44 5.38 18.56
CA TYR A 128 -0.64 6.43 17.95
C TYR A 128 0.84 6.16 18.18
N ILE A 129 1.62 6.03 17.11
CA ILE A 129 3.04 5.74 17.16
C ILE A 129 3.80 6.92 16.58
N LYS A 130 4.59 7.58 17.42
CA LYS A 130 5.53 8.62 17.02
C LYS A 130 6.92 8.02 16.90
N ALA A 131 7.35 7.82 15.67
CA ALA A 131 8.67 7.32 15.32
C ALA A 131 9.62 8.48 14.97
N THR A 132 10.92 8.31 15.24
CA THR A 132 11.94 9.29 14.85
C THR A 132 13.17 8.59 14.29
N GLY A 133 13.64 9.03 13.12
CA GLY A 133 14.84 8.50 12.48
C GLY A 133 14.64 8.14 11.00
N CYS A 134 15.40 7.16 10.52
CA CYS A 134 15.37 6.72 9.11
C CYS A 134 14.77 5.31 9.07
N ALA A 135 13.56 5.17 8.53
CA ALA A 135 12.84 3.90 8.54
C ALA A 135 13.30 2.95 7.42
N GLY A 136 13.40 1.67 7.75
CA GLY A 136 13.73 0.61 6.79
C GLY A 136 12.62 0.32 5.77
N GLN A 137 12.89 -0.60 4.86
CA GLN A 137 11.93 -1.03 3.85
C GLN A 137 10.62 -1.53 4.46
N SER A 138 9.51 -1.29 3.74
CA SER A 138 8.15 -1.70 4.13
C SER A 138 7.68 -1.09 5.46
N PHE A 139 8.15 0.11 5.79
CA PHE A 139 7.65 0.86 6.94
C PHE A 139 6.13 1.08 6.82
N GLY A 140 5.37 0.75 7.85
CA GLY A 140 3.92 0.86 7.81
C GLY A 140 3.26 -0.09 6.80
N ALA A 141 3.83 -1.26 6.55
CA ALA A 141 3.17 -2.27 5.73
C ALA A 141 1.94 -2.86 6.44
N PHE A 142 0.84 -3.01 5.69
CA PHE A 142 -0.42 -3.63 6.12
C PHE A 142 -1.07 -3.00 7.34
N ILE A 143 -0.78 -1.73 7.67
CA ILE A 143 -1.29 -1.11 8.89
C ILE A 143 -2.82 -1.07 8.88
N ALA A 144 -3.39 -1.66 9.92
CA ALA A 144 -4.82 -1.82 10.12
C ALA A 144 -5.48 -0.53 10.60
N HIS A 145 -6.80 -0.47 10.43
CA HIS A 145 -7.61 0.61 10.94
C HIS A 145 -7.44 0.79 12.47
N GLY A 146 -7.34 2.05 12.89
CA GLY A 146 -7.11 2.46 14.27
C GLY A 146 -5.65 2.61 14.68
N VAL A 147 -4.71 2.40 13.75
CA VAL A 147 -3.28 2.70 13.96
C VAL A 147 -2.88 3.91 13.13
N THR A 148 -2.24 4.86 13.80
CA THR A 148 -1.60 6.03 13.18
C THR A 148 -0.11 5.99 13.47
N ILE A 149 0.71 6.11 12.43
CA ILE A 149 2.15 6.17 12.54
C ILE A 149 2.62 7.52 12.00
N GLU A 150 3.16 8.34 12.89
CA GLU A 150 3.87 9.58 12.61
C GLU A 150 5.37 9.29 12.60
N LEU A 151 6.07 9.64 11.52
CA LEU A 151 7.52 9.52 11.40
C LEU A 151 8.14 10.90 11.18
N ILE A 152 8.96 11.33 12.14
CA ILE A 152 9.86 12.46 11.99
C ILE A 152 11.17 11.95 11.42
N GLY A 153 11.42 12.24 10.14
CA GLY A 153 12.56 11.72 9.40
C GLY A 153 12.18 11.26 7.99
N GLU A 154 12.75 10.16 7.55
CA GLU A 154 12.61 9.64 6.17
C GLU A 154 12.40 8.13 6.17
N ALA A 155 11.90 7.57 5.05
CA ALA A 155 11.69 6.14 4.92
C ALA A 155 12.14 5.58 3.57
N ASN A 156 12.60 4.34 3.58
CA ASN A 156 13.02 3.61 2.38
C ASN A 156 11.82 3.12 1.53
N ASP A 157 12.04 2.19 0.61
CA ASP A 157 11.00 1.67 -0.28
C ASP A 157 9.83 1.00 0.45
N TYR A 158 8.70 0.89 -0.27
CA TYR A 158 7.51 0.13 0.12
C TYR A 158 6.76 0.67 1.34
N VAL A 159 6.91 1.95 1.66
CA VAL A 159 6.09 2.61 2.69
C VAL A 159 4.62 2.35 2.42
N GLY A 160 3.86 1.92 3.43
CA GLY A 160 2.42 1.69 3.26
C GLY A 160 2.07 0.54 2.32
N LYS A 161 2.99 -0.39 2.03
CA LYS A 161 2.68 -1.59 1.22
C LYS A 161 1.45 -2.29 1.77
N GLY A 162 0.44 -2.47 0.93
CA GLY A 162 -0.83 -3.10 1.30
C GLY A 162 -1.55 -2.40 2.45
N LEU A 163 -1.43 -1.07 2.58
CA LEU A 163 -2.12 -0.31 3.64
C LEU A 163 -3.59 -0.70 3.73
N SER A 164 -4.05 -0.96 4.96
CA SER A 164 -5.31 -1.65 5.25
C SER A 164 -6.16 -0.88 6.25
N GLY A 165 -6.17 0.45 6.15
CA GLY A 165 -7.07 1.33 6.90
C GLY A 165 -6.39 2.22 7.94
N GLY A 166 -5.10 2.04 8.19
CA GLY A 166 -4.31 2.91 9.06
C GLY A 166 -3.90 4.23 8.41
N ARG A 167 -3.25 5.09 9.20
CA ARG A 167 -2.72 6.38 8.77
C ARG A 167 -1.21 6.43 8.87
N LEU A 168 -0.54 6.91 7.82
CA LEU A 168 0.90 7.19 7.83
C LEU A 168 1.15 8.68 7.60
N VAL A 169 1.98 9.29 8.43
CA VAL A 169 2.38 10.69 8.34
C VAL A 169 3.90 10.73 8.37
N ILE A 170 4.56 11.25 7.34
CA ILE A 170 6.02 11.32 7.27
C ILE A 170 6.45 12.72 6.85
N TYR A 171 7.33 13.33 7.65
CA TYR A 171 7.84 14.67 7.40
C TYR A 171 9.25 14.83 7.99
N PRO A 172 10.08 15.73 7.43
CA PRO A 172 11.43 15.96 7.92
C PRO A 172 11.43 16.62 9.32
N PRO A 173 12.51 16.44 10.10
CA PRO A 173 12.72 17.19 11.35
C PRO A 173 12.62 18.71 11.15
N GLU A 174 12.18 19.44 12.18
CA GLU A 174 11.98 20.89 12.11
C GLU A 174 13.28 21.68 11.85
N ASP A 175 14.42 21.15 12.29
CA ASP A 175 15.75 21.70 12.11
C ASP A 175 16.44 21.24 10.80
N CYS A 176 15.72 20.49 9.95
CA CYS A 176 16.24 20.05 8.67
C CYS A 176 16.45 21.25 7.72
N PRO A 177 17.68 21.49 7.20
CA PRO A 177 17.95 22.63 6.33
C PRO A 177 17.46 22.42 4.88
N ILE A 178 16.95 21.23 4.57
CA ILE A 178 16.57 20.81 3.23
C ILE A 178 15.13 21.25 2.94
N ILE A 179 14.90 21.75 1.72
CA ILE A 179 13.56 22.06 1.20
C ILE A 179 12.85 20.74 0.92
N ALA A 180 11.79 20.45 1.68
CA ALA A 180 11.13 19.15 1.69
C ALA A 180 10.55 18.80 0.32
N GLU A 181 9.88 19.76 -0.30
CA GLU A 181 9.20 19.67 -1.60
C GLU A 181 10.16 19.43 -2.78
N GLU A 182 11.47 19.59 -2.58
CA GLU A 182 12.51 19.31 -3.59
C GLU A 182 13.28 18.01 -3.34
N ASN A 183 12.99 17.29 -2.25
CA ASN A 183 13.84 16.19 -1.77
C ASN A 183 13.04 14.93 -1.42
N ILE A 184 13.69 13.77 -1.61
CA ILE A 184 13.07 12.47 -1.39
C ILE A 184 12.87 12.24 0.12
N ILE A 185 11.61 11.97 0.51
CA ILE A 185 11.23 11.64 1.89
C ILE A 185 10.82 10.17 2.03
N VAL A 186 10.32 9.57 0.94
CA VAL A 186 9.93 8.15 0.86
C VAL A 186 10.47 7.52 -0.43
N GLY A 187 10.89 6.25 -0.36
CA GLY A 187 11.48 5.53 -1.48
C GLY A 187 10.47 5.13 -2.58
N ASN A 188 10.75 4.01 -3.23
CA ASN A 188 9.97 3.52 -4.37
C ASN A 188 8.80 2.63 -3.95
N THR A 189 7.83 2.47 -4.87
CA THR A 189 6.73 1.49 -4.75
C THR A 189 5.92 1.67 -3.46
N VAL A 190 5.76 2.92 -3.04
CA VAL A 190 4.95 3.33 -1.91
C VAL A 190 3.49 2.98 -2.19
N LEU A 191 2.76 2.55 -1.16
CA LEU A 191 1.34 2.15 -1.23
C LEU A 191 1.05 0.99 -2.19
N TYR A 192 2.04 0.13 -2.43
CA TYR A 192 1.85 -1.01 -3.33
C TYR A 192 0.66 -1.87 -2.93
N GLY A 193 -0.38 -1.89 -3.76
CA GLY A 193 -1.57 -2.71 -3.52
C GLY A 193 -2.40 -2.26 -2.30
N ALA A 194 -2.27 -1.01 -1.86
CA ALA A 194 -3.04 -0.47 -0.74
C ALA A 194 -4.55 -0.55 -1.03
N ILE A 195 -5.35 -0.89 -0.02
CA ILE A 195 -6.81 -1.09 -0.17
C ILE A 195 -7.62 -0.01 0.54
N SER A 196 -7.08 0.57 1.60
CA SER A 196 -7.69 1.64 2.39
C SER A 196 -6.66 2.27 3.31
N GLY A 197 -6.97 3.45 3.85
CA GLY A 197 -6.09 4.21 4.74
C GLY A 197 -5.70 5.55 4.14
N GLU A 198 -4.94 6.32 4.92
CA GLU A 198 -4.53 7.68 4.55
C GLU A 198 -3.01 7.86 4.71
N CYS A 199 -2.39 8.57 3.78
CA CYS A 199 -0.97 8.89 3.81
C CYS A 199 -0.70 10.36 3.55
N TYR A 200 0.18 10.95 4.33
CA TYR A 200 0.58 12.35 4.23
C TYR A 200 2.11 12.43 4.25
N PHE A 201 2.71 12.80 3.12
CA PHE A 201 4.17 12.80 2.92
C PHE A 201 4.65 14.21 2.58
N ARG A 202 5.35 14.86 3.50
CA ARG A 202 5.97 16.17 3.25
C ARG A 202 7.33 15.97 2.59
N GLY A 203 7.29 15.81 1.28
CA GLY A 203 8.44 15.71 0.39
C GLY A 203 8.14 14.84 -0.83
N VAL A 204 9.19 14.51 -1.58
CA VAL A 204 9.11 13.76 -2.83
C VAL A 204 9.13 12.26 -2.58
N ALA A 205 8.27 11.51 -3.28
CA ALA A 205 8.35 10.06 -3.34
C ALA A 205 9.17 9.59 -4.55
N GLY A 206 9.80 8.42 -4.43
CA GLY A 206 10.48 7.76 -5.53
C GLY A 206 9.55 7.27 -6.65
N GLU A 207 10.04 6.31 -7.43
CA GLU A 207 9.32 5.73 -8.57
C GLU A 207 8.14 4.85 -8.11
N ARG A 208 7.17 4.66 -9.01
CA ARG A 208 6.00 3.78 -8.80
C ARG A 208 5.20 4.11 -7.55
N PHE A 209 5.10 5.39 -7.21
CA PHE A 209 4.26 5.85 -6.13
C PHE A 209 2.80 5.44 -6.37
N ALA A 210 2.14 4.87 -5.36
CA ALA A 210 0.75 4.41 -5.43
C ALA A 210 0.48 3.34 -6.51
N VAL A 211 1.50 2.55 -6.87
CA VAL A 211 1.33 1.45 -7.83
C VAL A 211 0.30 0.44 -7.31
N ARG A 212 -0.69 0.10 -8.14
CA ARG A 212 -1.82 -0.77 -7.76
C ARG A 212 -2.62 -0.31 -6.55
N ASN A 213 -2.60 0.98 -6.21
CA ASN A 213 -3.50 1.51 -5.19
C ASN A 213 -4.96 1.22 -5.57
N SER A 214 -5.70 0.65 -4.64
CA SER A 214 -7.08 0.18 -4.81
C SER A 214 -8.07 0.90 -3.89
N GLY A 215 -7.62 1.85 -3.05
CA GLY A 215 -8.53 2.57 -2.16
C GLY A 215 -7.90 3.44 -1.08
N ALA A 216 -6.58 3.54 -1.00
CA ALA A 216 -5.93 4.48 -0.08
C ALA A 216 -5.96 5.92 -0.62
N ILE A 217 -5.96 6.87 0.31
CA ILE A 217 -5.80 8.30 0.05
C ILE A 217 -4.34 8.67 0.33
N ALA A 218 -3.69 9.40 -0.57
CA ALA A 218 -2.31 9.82 -0.39
C ALA A 218 -2.06 11.23 -0.88
N ILE A 219 -1.36 12.03 -0.08
CA ILE A 219 -0.91 13.37 -0.44
C ILE A 219 0.62 13.42 -0.31
N VAL A 220 1.28 13.89 -1.37
CA VAL A 220 2.74 13.94 -1.51
C VAL A 220 3.16 15.20 -2.26
N GLU A 221 4.38 15.69 -2.04
CA GLU A 221 4.85 16.96 -2.63
C GLU A 221 5.61 16.79 -3.95
N GLY A 222 5.80 15.55 -4.40
CA GLY A 222 6.32 15.21 -5.72
C GLY A 222 6.44 13.70 -5.88
N VAL A 223 6.54 13.21 -7.10
CA VAL A 223 6.70 11.77 -7.38
C VAL A 223 7.67 11.53 -8.52
N GLY A 224 8.40 10.41 -8.48
CA GLY A 224 9.22 9.93 -9.60
C GLY A 224 8.41 9.35 -10.76
N ASP A 225 9.09 8.59 -11.62
CA ASP A 225 8.47 7.94 -12.79
C ASP A 225 7.41 6.91 -12.36
N HIS A 226 6.42 6.67 -13.22
CA HIS A 226 5.38 5.64 -13.05
C HIS A 226 4.44 5.86 -11.85
N GLY A 227 4.21 7.11 -11.44
CA GLY A 227 3.19 7.43 -10.44
C GLY A 227 1.81 6.92 -10.83
N CYS A 228 1.05 6.37 -9.87
CA CYS A 228 -0.29 5.80 -10.05
C CYS A 228 -0.40 4.67 -11.08
N GLU A 229 0.71 3.99 -11.40
CA GLU A 229 0.71 2.85 -12.32
C GLU A 229 -0.24 1.74 -11.83
N TYR A 230 -1.11 1.23 -12.71
CA TYR A 230 -2.10 0.19 -12.38
C TYR A 230 -3.04 0.51 -11.22
N MET A 231 -3.23 1.79 -10.86
CA MET A 231 -4.16 2.18 -9.81
C MET A 231 -5.61 1.86 -10.24
N THR A 232 -6.36 1.25 -9.31
CA THR A 232 -7.73 0.75 -9.51
C THR A 232 -8.74 1.41 -8.57
N GLY A 233 -8.29 2.23 -7.62
CA GLY A 233 -9.13 2.96 -6.68
C GLY A 233 -8.33 3.83 -5.73
N GLY A 234 -9.03 4.68 -4.97
CA GLY A 234 -8.41 5.63 -4.03
C GLY A 234 -8.23 7.03 -4.63
N VAL A 235 -7.56 7.91 -3.88
CA VAL A 235 -7.31 9.30 -4.26
C VAL A 235 -5.83 9.61 -4.04
N VAL A 236 -5.16 10.16 -5.05
CA VAL A 236 -3.77 10.61 -4.94
C VAL A 236 -3.68 12.09 -5.25
N ILE A 237 -3.04 12.88 -4.41
CA ILE A 237 -2.76 14.29 -4.66
C ILE A 237 -1.25 14.51 -4.68
N VAL A 238 -0.74 15.10 -5.77
CA VAL A 238 0.66 15.47 -5.94
C VAL A 238 0.77 16.99 -5.96
N LEU A 239 1.43 17.58 -4.95
CA LEU A 239 1.57 19.03 -4.75
C LEU A 239 2.83 19.63 -5.40
N GLY A 240 3.38 18.93 -6.39
CA GLY A 240 4.59 19.31 -7.11
C GLY A 240 4.85 18.42 -8.33
N SER A 241 6.13 18.32 -8.73
CA SER A 241 6.49 17.66 -9.99
C SER A 241 6.23 16.16 -10.01
N THR A 242 5.95 15.64 -11.20
CA THR A 242 5.80 14.22 -11.48
C THR A 242 6.89 13.73 -12.43
N GLY A 243 7.24 12.44 -12.32
CA GLY A 243 8.04 11.77 -13.35
C GLY A 243 7.21 11.33 -14.55
N ARG A 244 7.84 10.61 -15.47
CA ARG A 244 7.27 10.14 -16.74
C ARG A 244 6.32 8.96 -16.55
N ASN A 245 5.49 8.73 -17.56
CA ASN A 245 4.58 7.59 -17.66
C ASN A 245 3.62 7.48 -16.46
N PHE A 246 3.19 8.64 -15.94
CA PHE A 246 2.21 8.73 -14.88
C PHE A 246 0.86 8.13 -15.33
N ALA A 247 0.15 7.45 -14.44
CA ALA A 247 -1.14 6.80 -14.65
C ALA A 247 -1.16 5.68 -15.71
N ALA A 248 0.00 5.10 -16.07
CA ALA A 248 0.05 3.98 -16.99
C ALA A 248 -0.75 2.77 -16.46
N GLY A 249 -1.71 2.30 -17.25
CA GLY A 249 -2.60 1.20 -16.85
C GLY A 249 -3.54 1.53 -15.67
N MET A 250 -3.69 2.81 -15.30
CA MET A 250 -4.64 3.24 -14.28
C MET A 250 -6.07 3.03 -14.79
N SER A 251 -6.85 2.20 -14.11
CA SER A 251 -8.20 1.82 -14.50
C SER A 251 -9.28 2.20 -13.49
N GLY A 252 -8.91 2.77 -12.34
CA GLY A 252 -9.86 3.32 -11.38
C GLY A 252 -9.23 4.24 -10.34
N GLY A 253 -10.06 4.99 -9.62
CA GLY A 253 -9.64 6.03 -8.69
C GLY A 253 -9.39 7.38 -9.38
N ILE A 254 -8.94 8.37 -8.60
CA ILE A 254 -8.68 9.73 -9.07
C ILE A 254 -7.29 10.17 -8.61
N ALA A 255 -6.56 10.87 -9.47
CA ALA A 255 -5.39 11.63 -9.05
C ALA A 255 -5.53 13.11 -9.38
N TYR A 256 -5.01 13.98 -8.52
CA TYR A 256 -4.90 15.41 -8.76
C TYR A 256 -3.42 15.77 -8.76
N VAL A 257 -2.97 16.46 -9.81
CA VAL A 257 -1.57 16.87 -9.96
C VAL A 257 -1.51 18.37 -10.10
N LEU A 258 -0.69 19.02 -9.28
CA LEU A 258 -0.39 20.43 -9.43
C LEU A 258 0.61 20.62 -10.58
N ASP A 259 0.13 21.12 -11.73
CA ASP A 259 0.92 21.35 -12.94
C ASP A 259 1.26 22.84 -13.11
N GLU A 260 2.29 23.30 -12.39
CA GLU A 260 2.73 24.71 -12.48
C GLU A 260 3.47 25.04 -13.79
N SER A 261 4.09 24.05 -14.43
CA SER A 261 4.83 24.22 -15.68
C SER A 261 3.98 24.07 -16.93
N GLY A 262 2.76 23.54 -16.81
CA GLY A 262 1.86 23.28 -17.95
C GLY A 262 2.36 22.18 -18.88
N ASP A 263 3.22 21.29 -18.37
CA ASP A 263 3.88 20.24 -19.16
C ASP A 263 3.52 18.82 -18.67
N PHE A 264 2.61 18.70 -17.71
CA PHE A 264 2.24 17.41 -17.13
C PHE A 264 1.67 16.42 -18.17
N GLU A 265 0.95 16.91 -19.18
CA GLU A 265 0.40 16.07 -20.26
C GLU A 265 1.50 15.25 -20.95
N GLN A 266 2.70 15.81 -21.12
CA GLN A 266 3.84 15.11 -21.75
C GLN A 266 4.39 13.97 -20.90
N ARG A 267 4.14 14.01 -19.58
CA ARG A 267 4.56 13.01 -18.61
C ARG A 267 3.46 11.99 -18.29
N CYS A 268 2.22 12.26 -18.68
CA CYS A 268 1.06 11.39 -18.42
C CYS A 268 0.84 10.37 -19.54
N ASN A 269 0.53 9.14 -19.18
CA ASN A 269 0.14 8.10 -20.14
C ASN A 269 -1.38 8.14 -20.36
N LEU A 270 -1.78 8.76 -21.47
CA LEU A 270 -3.19 8.97 -21.81
C LEU A 270 -3.89 7.74 -22.44
N SER A 271 -3.31 6.54 -22.37
CA SER A 271 -3.90 5.36 -23.03
C SER A 271 -5.24 4.94 -22.42
N MET A 272 -5.47 5.23 -21.13
CA MET A 272 -6.67 4.83 -20.38
C MET A 272 -7.28 5.95 -19.54
N VAL A 273 -6.59 7.09 -19.44
CA VAL A 273 -6.99 8.24 -18.62
C VAL A 273 -7.15 9.48 -19.47
N GLU A 274 -7.97 10.40 -18.97
CA GLU A 274 -8.12 11.75 -19.49
C GLU A 274 -7.71 12.76 -18.42
N LEU A 275 -7.31 13.94 -18.88
CA LEU A 275 -6.96 15.09 -18.07
C LEU A 275 -8.10 16.10 -18.09
N GLU A 276 -8.53 16.55 -16.92
CA GLU A 276 -9.60 17.55 -16.76
C GLU A 276 -9.10 18.71 -15.90
N ALA A 277 -9.49 19.93 -16.25
CA ALA A 277 -9.32 21.08 -15.38
C ALA A 277 -10.33 21.01 -14.23
N ILE A 278 -9.92 21.49 -13.05
CA ILE A 278 -10.83 21.58 -11.91
C ILE A 278 -11.58 22.91 -12.01
N VAL A 279 -12.92 22.82 -11.98
CA VAL A 279 -13.80 23.99 -11.99
C VAL A 279 -14.02 24.47 -10.57
N GLU A 280 -14.11 25.79 -10.40
CA GLU A 280 -14.52 26.37 -9.12
C GLU A 280 -16.00 26.06 -8.86
N GLU A 281 -16.34 25.83 -7.59
CA GLU A 281 -17.70 25.50 -7.15
C GLU A 281 -18.32 26.69 -6.41
N ASP A 282 -19.63 26.90 -6.57
CA ASP A 282 -20.34 28.01 -5.93
C ASP A 282 -20.13 28.03 -4.40
N GLU A 283 -19.75 29.19 -3.84
CA GLU A 283 -19.49 29.43 -2.40
C GLU A 283 -20.64 28.99 -1.46
N ALA A 284 -21.87 28.89 -1.98
CA ALA A 284 -23.02 28.42 -1.22
C ALA A 284 -22.89 26.94 -0.79
N LEU A 285 -22.16 26.12 -1.57
CA LEU A 285 -21.88 24.72 -1.24
C LEU A 285 -20.83 24.59 -0.14
N GLU A 286 -19.80 25.45 -0.13
CA GLU A 286 -18.76 25.45 0.92
C GLU A 286 -19.37 25.67 2.32
N ASN A 287 -20.32 26.60 2.43
CA ASN A 287 -20.96 26.97 3.70
C ASN A 287 -21.85 25.87 4.32
N ILE A 288 -22.48 25.03 3.48
CA ILE A 288 -23.32 23.91 3.94
C ILE A 288 -22.46 22.83 4.61
N TYR A 289 -21.25 22.62 4.11
CA TYR A 289 -20.31 21.66 4.70
C TYR A 289 -19.66 22.19 5.98
N HIS A 290 -19.30 23.47 6.04
CA HIS A 290 -18.74 24.08 7.25
C HIS A 290 -19.71 24.08 8.45
N GLN A 291 -21.03 24.14 8.22
CA GLN A 291 -22.04 24.03 9.29
C GLN A 291 -22.24 22.61 9.84
N SER A 292 -21.73 21.58 9.17
CA SER A 292 -21.77 20.18 9.66
C SER A 292 -20.58 19.84 10.56
N GLY A 293 -19.77 20.83 10.94
CA GLY A 293 -18.51 20.67 11.66
C GLY A 293 -18.66 20.50 13.17
N ASP A 294 -18.86 19.25 13.61
CA ASP A 294 -18.14 18.74 14.79
C ASP A 294 -16.96 17.91 14.26
N LEU A 295 -15.80 18.54 14.20
CA LEU A 295 -14.60 18.08 13.48
C LEU A 295 -13.87 16.88 14.12
N GLU A 296 -14.41 16.27 15.18
CA GLU A 296 -13.73 15.15 15.86
C GLU A 296 -14.63 13.96 16.23
N THR A 297 -15.96 14.07 16.10
CA THR A 297 -16.84 12.96 16.42
C THR A 297 -18.15 13.02 15.64
N HIS A 298 -18.40 11.99 14.83
CA HIS A 298 -19.65 11.69 14.13
C HIS A 298 -19.94 12.53 12.88
N GLY A 299 -19.59 11.96 11.72
CA GLY A 299 -20.14 12.40 10.45
C GLY A 299 -19.14 12.24 9.32
N ARG A 300 -18.91 11.01 8.88
CA ARG A 300 -18.42 10.76 7.52
C ARG A 300 -19.49 11.32 6.58
N VAL A 301 -19.44 12.60 6.25
CA VAL A 301 -19.97 13.00 4.94
C VAL A 301 -19.06 12.28 3.98
N ASP A 302 -19.63 11.25 3.36
CA ASP A 302 -18.92 10.27 2.58
C ASP A 302 -18.48 10.95 1.27
N VAL A 303 -17.41 11.77 1.33
CA VAL A 303 -16.84 12.48 0.16
C VAL A 303 -16.37 11.46 -0.90
N ARG A 304 -16.32 10.17 -0.57
CA ARG A 304 -16.07 9.06 -1.51
C ARG A 304 -17.27 8.78 -2.42
N HIS A 305 -18.48 9.22 -2.07
CA HIS A 305 -19.69 8.86 -2.80
C HIS A 305 -19.97 9.73 -4.03
N ASP A 306 -19.36 10.92 -4.13
CA ASP A 306 -19.50 11.78 -5.30
C ASP A 306 -18.13 12.11 -5.90
N MET A 307 -17.44 11.08 -6.39
CA MET A 307 -16.18 11.21 -7.13
C MET A 307 -16.31 11.91 -8.51
N LEU A 308 -17.53 12.32 -8.89
CA LEU A 308 -17.80 13.01 -10.15
C LEU A 308 -17.94 14.53 -9.97
N ASN A 309 -18.25 15.01 -8.77
CA ASN A 309 -18.39 16.43 -8.48
C ASN A 309 -17.55 16.76 -7.23
N HIS A 310 -17.52 18.03 -6.83
CA HIS A 310 -16.88 18.42 -5.56
C HIS A 310 -15.36 18.23 -5.51
N ASP A 311 -14.71 18.25 -6.68
CA ASP A 311 -13.26 18.09 -6.83
C ASP A 311 -12.49 19.19 -6.07
N ALA A 312 -12.95 20.45 -6.18
CA ALA A 312 -12.27 21.58 -5.53
C ALA A 312 -12.37 21.46 -4.00
N LEU A 313 -13.55 21.11 -3.49
CA LEU A 313 -13.79 20.94 -2.06
C LEU A 313 -13.00 19.74 -1.49
N LEU A 314 -13.01 18.60 -2.18
CA LEU A 314 -12.24 17.41 -1.79
C LEU A 314 -10.75 17.72 -1.74
N LEU A 315 -10.23 18.35 -2.79
CA LEU A 315 -8.82 18.72 -2.89
C LEU A 315 -8.41 19.66 -1.76
N LYS A 316 -9.17 20.74 -1.52
CA LYS A 316 -8.93 21.69 -0.42
C LYS A 316 -8.91 20.99 0.94
N THR A 317 -9.91 20.14 1.21
CA THR A 317 -10.02 19.37 2.47
C THR A 317 -8.80 18.45 2.69
N LEU A 318 -8.36 17.74 1.66
CA LEU A 318 -7.24 16.82 1.78
C LEU A 318 -5.89 17.55 1.91
N ILE A 319 -5.74 18.72 1.27
CA ILE A 319 -4.57 19.57 1.45
C ILE A 319 -4.55 20.21 2.85
N GLU A 320 -5.71 20.58 3.40
CA GLU A 320 -5.83 21.05 4.79
C GLU A 320 -5.42 19.97 5.79
N LYS A 321 -5.86 18.72 5.59
CA LYS A 321 -5.39 17.58 6.38
C LYS A 321 -3.90 17.36 6.24
N HIS A 322 -3.36 17.44 5.01
CA HIS A 322 -1.94 17.32 4.78
C HIS A 322 -1.14 18.40 5.52
N ARG A 323 -1.59 19.67 5.46
CA ARG A 323 -1.02 20.78 6.25
C ARG A 323 -1.10 20.50 7.76
N HIS A 324 -2.25 20.03 8.24
CA HIS A 324 -2.47 19.74 9.65
C HIS A 324 -1.51 18.67 10.17
N TYR A 325 -1.37 17.54 9.46
CA TYR A 325 -0.55 16.42 9.90
C TYR A 325 0.96 16.63 9.69
N THR A 326 1.38 17.42 8.69
CA THR A 326 2.80 17.51 8.31
C THR A 326 3.43 18.89 8.54
N ASN A 327 2.60 19.89 8.87
CA ASN A 327 3.00 21.29 8.92
C ASN A 327 3.66 21.79 7.61
N SER A 328 3.26 21.21 6.47
CA SER A 328 3.80 21.53 5.15
C SER A 328 3.69 23.02 4.80
N SER A 329 4.84 23.63 4.47
CA SER A 329 4.95 24.98 3.91
C SER A 329 4.25 25.07 2.57
N ARG A 330 4.45 24.06 1.72
CA ARG A 330 3.85 23.96 0.39
C ARG A 330 2.33 23.91 0.43
N ALA A 331 1.77 23.07 1.29
CA ALA A 331 0.32 23.00 1.51
C ALA A 331 -0.24 24.34 2.03
N ARG A 332 0.50 25.02 2.93
CA ARG A 332 0.11 26.35 3.43
C ARG A 332 0.10 27.39 2.32
N GLU A 333 1.12 27.42 1.47
CA GLU A 333 1.20 28.33 0.31
C GLU A 333 0.02 28.14 -0.63
N ILE A 334 -0.27 26.88 -1.01
CA ILE A 334 -1.38 26.54 -1.90
C ILE A 334 -2.72 26.99 -1.31
N LEU A 335 -2.97 26.70 -0.03
CA LEU A 335 -4.22 27.08 0.64
C LEU A 335 -4.38 28.59 0.79
N ASN A 336 -3.29 29.32 1.02
CA ASN A 336 -3.33 30.78 1.15
C ASN A 336 -3.59 31.48 -0.19
N ASN A 337 -3.20 30.87 -1.30
CA ASN A 337 -3.36 31.41 -2.65
C ASN A 337 -4.27 30.51 -3.51
N TRP A 338 -5.33 29.96 -2.89
CA TRP A 338 -6.15 28.91 -3.49
C TRP A 338 -6.67 29.25 -4.89
N MET A 339 -7.15 30.47 -5.09
CA MET A 339 -7.66 30.95 -6.38
C MET A 339 -6.63 30.94 -7.51
N ASP A 340 -5.36 31.11 -7.17
CA ASP A 340 -4.26 31.11 -8.15
C ASP A 340 -3.77 29.68 -8.46
N TYR A 341 -3.89 28.78 -7.49
CA TYR A 341 -3.44 27.40 -7.58
C TYR A 341 -4.50 26.46 -8.15
N LEU A 342 -5.79 26.65 -7.84
CA LEU A 342 -6.88 25.77 -8.28
C LEU A 342 -6.88 25.53 -9.80
N PRO A 343 -6.73 26.55 -10.67
CA PRO A 343 -6.70 26.35 -12.12
C PRO A 343 -5.47 25.58 -12.62
N ARG A 344 -4.43 25.42 -11.80
CA ARG A 344 -3.19 24.69 -12.12
C ARG A 344 -3.27 23.22 -11.73
N PHE A 345 -4.31 22.81 -11.01
CA PHE A 345 -4.54 21.41 -10.73
C PHE A 345 -5.19 20.72 -11.93
N VAL A 346 -4.63 19.56 -12.27
CA VAL A 346 -5.15 18.67 -13.30
C VAL A 346 -5.70 17.42 -12.63
N LYS A 347 -6.97 17.12 -12.89
CA LYS A 347 -7.61 15.87 -12.52
C LYS A 347 -7.26 14.80 -13.55
N VAL A 348 -6.76 13.67 -13.09
CA VAL A 348 -6.46 12.47 -13.88
C VAL A 348 -7.52 11.43 -13.56
N MET A 349 -8.31 11.05 -14.57
CA MET A 349 -9.42 10.13 -14.39
C MET A 349 -9.49 9.07 -15.50
N PRO A 350 -9.57 7.77 -15.16
CA PRO A 350 -9.76 6.72 -16.17
C PRO A 350 -11.11 6.81 -16.86
N VAL A 351 -11.12 6.65 -18.18
CA VAL A 351 -12.32 6.81 -19.02
C VAL A 351 -13.40 5.79 -18.65
N ASP A 352 -13.03 4.51 -18.55
CA ASP A 352 -13.97 3.46 -18.19
C ASP A 352 -14.49 3.59 -16.75
N TYR A 353 -13.65 4.11 -15.85
CA TYR A 353 -14.05 4.36 -14.47
C TYR A 353 -15.08 5.49 -14.37
N ARG A 354 -14.86 6.60 -15.10
CA ARG A 354 -15.84 7.70 -15.22
C ARG A 354 -17.18 7.19 -15.72
N ARG A 355 -17.16 6.40 -16.79
CA ARG A 355 -18.37 5.79 -17.35
C ARG A 355 -19.10 4.92 -16.33
N ALA A 356 -18.38 4.06 -15.60
CA ALA A 356 -18.97 3.21 -14.58
C ALA A 356 -19.63 4.03 -13.44
N LEU A 357 -18.98 5.10 -12.99
CA LEU A 357 -19.54 5.99 -11.97
C LEU A 357 -20.82 6.70 -12.44
N GLN A 358 -20.85 7.16 -13.69
CA GLN A 358 -22.05 7.77 -14.30
C GLN A 358 -23.21 6.76 -14.41
N GLU A 359 -22.93 5.54 -14.85
CA GLU A 359 -23.93 4.47 -14.93
C GLU A 359 -24.50 4.12 -13.53
N MET A 360 -23.64 4.04 -12.50
CA MET A 360 -24.06 3.80 -11.12
C MET A 360 -24.92 4.96 -10.58
N ARG A 361 -24.55 6.22 -10.87
CA ARG A 361 -25.31 7.42 -10.47
C ARG A 361 -26.71 7.42 -11.09
N ASN A 362 -26.79 7.19 -12.40
CA ASN A 362 -28.06 7.14 -13.13
C ASN A 362 -28.95 6.01 -12.60
N SER A 363 -28.36 4.85 -12.30
CA SER A 363 -29.10 3.72 -11.70
C SER A 363 -29.66 4.05 -10.32
N LYS A 364 -28.89 4.75 -9.47
CA LYS A 364 -29.34 5.20 -8.14
C LYS A 364 -30.50 6.21 -8.23
N ILE A 365 -30.40 7.18 -9.15
CA ILE A 365 -31.47 8.17 -9.38
C ILE A 365 -32.75 7.46 -9.83
N GLN A 366 -32.66 6.54 -10.78
CA GLN A 366 -33.82 5.78 -11.26
C GLN A 366 -34.48 4.94 -10.15
N ALA A 367 -33.69 4.35 -9.25
CA ALA A 367 -34.19 3.60 -8.10
C ALA A 367 -34.84 4.47 -7.01
N HIS A 368 -34.60 5.79 -7.00
CA HIS A 368 -35.21 6.73 -6.05
C HIS A 368 -36.50 7.36 -6.60
N ILE A 369 -36.71 7.32 -7.92
CA ILE A 369 -37.90 7.82 -8.61
C ILE A 369 -39.01 6.77 -8.67
N ASN A 370 -38.66 5.48 -8.61
CA ASN A 370 -39.58 4.34 -8.54
C ASN A 370 -39.82 3.91 -7.09
#